data_AF-A0A933C8G9-F1
#
_entry.id   AF-A0A933C8G9-F1
#
_cell.length_a   1.000
_cell.length_b   1.000
_cell.length_c   1.000
_cell.angle_alpha   90.00
_cell.angle_beta   90.00
_cell.angle_gamma   90.00
#
_symmetry.space_group_name_H-M   'P 1'
#
loop_
_entity.id
_entity.type
_entity.pdbx_description
1 polymer ?
#
loop_
_entity_poly.entity_id
_entity_poly.type
_entity_poly.pdbx_seq_one_letter_code
_entity_poly.pdbx_strand_id
1 'polypeptide(L)'
;MNHHRCAAIIVCAALLSIGAHAQEVSLAAPFTILPTQRLVKDFLADESAHQFAASRVFENGDASVGLGGVVPLVELSVLQYPLQVSTGASVHARLDPDRSISVQSVEFTIDFFLIDIAWSRDLRTRTGLGHTSHHLGDGLPDSVVAGVIDYSRDYVVFTIVRTLPEVGGQAYGGVNYAYGLVVGRPLDKPLTGQFGFSASAPLTAVLSLYGGVDLKFRQDLSY
;
A
#
# COMPACT_ATOMS: atom_id res chain seq x y z
N MET A 1 11.10 9.82 22.29
CA MET A 1 10.16 8.94 21.56
C MET A 1 10.12 7.58 22.28
N ASN A 2 8.95 7.12 22.74
CA ASN A 2 8.84 6.01 23.71
C ASN A 2 9.15 4.64 23.08
N HIS A 3 10.36 4.12 23.31
CA HIS A 3 10.81 2.78 22.88
C HIS A 3 9.87 1.63 23.29
N HIS A 4 9.08 1.81 24.35
CA HIS A 4 8.08 0.85 24.81
C HIS A 4 6.93 0.61 23.81
N ARG A 5 6.60 1.58 22.95
CA ARG A 5 5.51 1.45 21.97
C ARG A 5 5.93 0.61 20.76
N CYS A 6 7.18 0.73 20.29
CA CYS A 6 7.69 -0.09 19.19
C CYS A 6 7.83 -1.57 19.61
N ALA A 7 8.28 -1.84 20.84
CA ALA A 7 8.38 -3.20 21.36
C ALA A 7 7.01 -3.90 21.43
N ALA A 8 5.96 -3.17 21.84
CA ALA A 8 4.60 -3.71 21.89
C ALA A 8 4.06 -4.09 20.50
N ILE A 9 4.34 -3.28 19.47
CA ILE A 9 3.92 -3.58 18.08
C ILE A 9 4.62 -4.83 17.55
N ILE A 10 5.94 -4.97 17.78
CA ILE A 10 6.71 -6.14 17.36
C ILE A 10 6.23 -7.41 18.08
N VAL A 11 5.95 -7.33 19.38
CA VAL A 11 5.42 -8.46 20.17
C VAL A 11 4.01 -8.83 19.72
N CYS A 12 3.13 -7.86 19.42
CA CYS A 12 1.82 -8.15 18.85
C CYS A 12 1.93 -8.79 17.46
N ALA A 13 2.83 -8.32 16.59
CA ALA A 13 3.06 -8.92 15.28
C ALA A 13 3.59 -10.36 15.39
N ALA A 14 4.49 -10.63 16.35
CA ALA A 14 5.01 -11.98 16.63
C ALA A 14 3.94 -12.91 17.22
N LEU A 15 3.08 -12.40 18.11
CA LEU A 15 1.99 -13.19 18.70
C LEU A 15 0.90 -13.52 17.68
N LEU A 16 0.60 -12.60 16.75
CA LEU A 16 -0.34 -12.86 15.64
C LEU A 16 0.19 -13.92 14.67
N SER A 17 1.51 -13.98 14.45
CA SER A 17 2.12 -15.00 13.58
C SER A 17 2.20 -16.39 14.23
N ILE A 18 2.30 -16.47 15.56
CA ILE A 18 2.22 -17.76 16.29
C ILE A 18 0.77 -18.28 16.30
N GLY A 19 -0.23 -17.40 16.44
CA GLY A 19 -1.65 -17.78 16.38
C GLY A 19 -2.09 -18.33 15.02
N ALA A 20 -1.50 -17.83 13.93
CA ALA A 20 -1.80 -18.29 12.57
C ALA A 20 -1.37 -19.75 12.31
N HIS A 21 -0.38 -20.26 13.04
CA HIS A 21 0.07 -21.65 12.91
C HIS A 21 -0.73 -22.66 13.75
N ALA A 22 -1.62 -22.18 14.64
CA ALA A 22 -2.37 -23.03 15.57
C ALA A 22 -3.83 -23.32 15.14
N GLN A 23 -4.27 -22.86 13.96
CA GLN A 23 -5.56 -23.28 13.42
C GLN A 23 -5.46 -24.69 12.84
N GLU A 24 -5.51 -25.68 13.74
CA GLU A 24 -5.92 -27.03 13.35
C GLU A 24 -7.31 -26.97 12.72
N VAL A 25 -7.40 -27.61 11.56
CA VAL A 25 -8.57 -27.72 10.69
C VAL A 25 -9.75 -28.28 11.48
N SER A 26 -10.55 -27.38 12.05
CA SER A 26 -11.88 -27.71 12.57
C SER A 26 -12.90 -27.50 11.44
N LEU A 27 -13.77 -28.49 11.28
CA LEU A 27 -14.79 -28.60 10.25
C LEU A 27 -15.53 -27.27 9.99
N ALA A 28 -15.41 -26.79 8.76
CA ALA A 28 -16.29 -25.83 8.09
C ALA A 28 -16.65 -24.56 8.88
N ALA A 29 -15.67 -23.87 9.47
CA ALA A 29 -15.89 -22.49 9.84
C ALA A 29 -16.30 -21.70 8.57
N PRO A 30 -17.38 -20.89 8.60
CA PRO A 30 -17.83 -20.13 7.44
C PRO A 30 -16.84 -19.01 7.03
N PHE A 31 -15.75 -18.87 7.79
CA PHE A 31 -14.67 -17.92 7.58
C PHE A 31 -13.33 -18.49 8.07
N THR A 32 -12.24 -17.96 7.53
CA THR A 32 -10.85 -18.18 7.94
C THR A 32 -10.32 -16.89 8.55
N ILE A 33 -9.74 -16.95 9.75
CA ILE A 33 -9.07 -15.79 10.37
C ILE A 33 -7.59 -15.81 9.99
N LEU A 34 -7.03 -14.65 9.65
CA LEU A 34 -5.63 -14.49 9.22
C LEU A 34 -5.25 -15.47 8.10
N PRO A 35 -5.97 -15.48 6.96
CA PRO A 35 -5.69 -16.39 5.86
C PRO A 35 -4.26 -16.18 5.34
N THR A 36 -3.59 -17.26 4.96
CA THR A 36 -2.19 -17.20 4.51
C THR A 36 -2.04 -16.66 3.09
N GLN A 37 -3.13 -16.68 2.30
CA GLN A 37 -3.16 -16.21 0.93
C GLN A 37 -3.88 -14.88 0.83
N ARG A 38 -3.40 -13.99 -0.05
CA ARG A 38 -4.08 -12.74 -0.38
C ARG A 38 -4.92 -12.93 -1.64
N LEU A 39 -6.16 -12.44 -1.64
CA LEU A 39 -6.99 -12.47 -2.85
C LEU A 39 -6.42 -11.57 -3.94
N VAL A 40 -6.04 -10.34 -3.59
CA VAL A 40 -5.36 -9.39 -4.47
C VAL A 40 -3.90 -9.28 -4.06
N LYS A 41 -2.98 -9.57 -5.00
CA LYS A 41 -1.53 -9.41 -4.80
C LYS A 41 -1.15 -7.93 -4.82
N ASP A 42 0.00 -7.63 -4.23
CA ASP A 42 0.54 -6.27 -4.19
C ASP A 42 0.76 -5.73 -5.60
N PHE A 43 0.44 -4.44 -5.78
CA PHE A 43 0.66 -3.74 -7.04
C PHE A 43 2.14 -3.38 -7.15
N LEU A 44 2.98 -4.31 -7.64
CA LEU A 44 4.45 -4.14 -7.64
C LEU A 44 4.94 -2.88 -8.37
N ALA A 45 4.19 -2.42 -9.38
CA ALA A 45 4.50 -1.20 -10.14
C ALA A 45 4.07 0.09 -9.42
N ASP A 46 3.21 -0.02 -8.41
CA ASP A 46 2.70 1.10 -7.64
C ASP A 46 3.62 1.38 -6.45
N GLU A 47 4.35 2.50 -6.49
CA GLU A 47 5.24 2.91 -5.40
C GLU A 47 4.51 3.23 -4.08
N SER A 48 3.19 3.49 -4.12
CA SER A 48 2.36 3.71 -2.93
C SER A 48 1.72 2.44 -2.38
N ALA A 49 1.95 1.28 -3.02
CA ALA A 49 1.51 0.01 -2.46
C ALA A 49 2.24 -0.27 -1.13
N HIS A 50 1.56 -0.95 -0.21
CA HIS A 50 2.13 -1.36 1.07
C HIS A 50 3.14 -2.51 0.88
N GLN A 51 4.35 -2.16 0.46
CA GLN A 51 5.45 -3.08 0.20
C GLN A 51 6.79 -2.50 0.66
N PHE A 52 7.81 -3.36 0.72
CA PHE A 52 9.18 -2.89 0.85
C PHE A 52 9.69 -2.42 -0.52
N ALA A 53 10.14 -1.18 -0.61
CA ALA A 53 10.65 -0.61 -1.85
C ALA A 53 11.82 0.34 -1.57
N ALA A 54 12.76 0.41 -2.50
CA ALA A 54 13.78 1.44 -2.56
C ALA A 54 13.93 1.88 -4.01
N SER A 55 13.75 3.16 -4.29
CA SER A 55 13.89 3.73 -5.64
C SER A 55 14.82 4.95 -5.61
N ARG A 56 15.43 5.23 -6.77
CA ARG A 56 16.29 6.40 -6.98
C ARG A 56 15.81 7.14 -8.22
N VAL A 57 15.62 8.44 -8.10
CA VAL A 57 15.26 9.32 -9.22
C VAL A 57 16.55 9.87 -9.80
N PHE A 58 16.89 9.43 -11.02
CA PHE A 58 18.19 9.74 -11.62
C PHE A 58 18.39 11.23 -11.93
N GLU A 59 17.33 11.96 -12.25
CA GLU A 59 17.43 13.38 -12.65
C GLU A 59 17.85 14.29 -11.51
N ASN A 60 17.33 14.06 -10.30
CA ASN A 60 17.52 14.95 -9.15
C ASN A 60 18.37 14.32 -8.03
N GLY A 61 18.87 13.10 -8.23
CA GLY A 61 19.65 12.38 -7.22
C GLY A 61 18.84 11.83 -6.04
N ASP A 62 17.58 12.24 -5.87
CA ASP A 62 16.71 11.83 -4.78
C ASP A 62 16.55 10.31 -4.68
N ALA A 63 16.40 9.82 -3.44
CA ALA A 63 16.05 8.43 -3.17
C ALA A 63 14.74 8.36 -2.37
N SER A 64 13.98 7.30 -2.57
CA SER A 64 12.79 6.98 -1.79
C SER A 64 12.91 5.58 -1.23
N VAL A 65 12.52 5.41 0.02
CA VAL A 65 12.44 4.11 0.70
C VAL A 65 11.05 3.94 1.27
N GLY A 66 10.49 2.74 1.13
CA GLY A 66 9.18 2.38 1.62
C GLY A 66 9.26 1.07 2.41
N LEU A 67 8.53 1.01 3.52
CA LEU A 67 8.29 -0.22 4.26
C LEU A 67 6.81 -0.31 4.59
N GLY A 68 6.18 -1.41 4.22
CA GLY A 68 4.79 -1.67 4.54
C GLY A 68 4.37 -3.10 4.26
N GLY A 69 3.11 -3.37 4.53
CA GLY A 69 2.48 -4.64 4.22
C GLY A 69 0.96 -4.59 4.34
N VAL A 70 0.30 -5.51 3.64
CA VAL A 70 -1.12 -5.82 3.84
C VAL A 70 -1.25 -7.11 4.64
N VAL A 71 -2.01 -7.08 5.72
CA VAL A 71 -2.33 -8.25 6.53
C VAL A 71 -3.79 -8.61 6.29
N PRO A 72 -4.09 -9.76 5.65
CA PRO A 72 -5.45 -10.22 5.56
C PRO A 72 -5.93 -10.66 6.94
N LEU A 73 -7.08 -10.18 7.36
CA LEU A 73 -7.63 -10.38 8.70
C LEU A 73 -8.65 -11.51 8.71
N VAL A 74 -9.54 -11.54 7.73
CA VAL A 74 -10.61 -12.53 7.62
C VAL A 74 -10.90 -12.82 6.15
N GLU A 75 -11.12 -14.09 5.82
CA GLU A 75 -11.66 -14.53 4.53
C GLU A 75 -12.96 -15.28 4.77
N LEU A 76 -13.98 -15.04 3.95
CA LEU A 76 -15.27 -15.72 4.00
C LEU A 76 -15.87 -15.86 2.60
N SER A 77 -16.90 -16.69 2.45
CA SER A 77 -17.64 -16.81 1.19
C SER A 77 -19.00 -16.10 1.29
N VAL A 78 -19.24 -15.10 0.43
CA VAL A 78 -20.53 -14.40 0.32
C VAL A 78 -21.14 -14.70 -1.03
N LEU A 79 -22.31 -15.35 -1.05
CA LEU A 79 -23.00 -15.73 -2.31
C LEU A 79 -22.09 -16.50 -3.28
N GLN A 80 -21.27 -17.42 -2.76
CA GLN A 80 -20.25 -18.22 -3.49
C GLN A 80 -19.01 -17.44 -3.95
N TYR A 81 -18.93 -16.13 -3.71
CA TYR A 81 -17.74 -15.34 -4.02
C TYR A 81 -16.82 -15.27 -2.79
N PRO A 82 -15.53 -15.62 -2.92
CA PRO A 82 -14.55 -15.36 -1.88
C PRO A 82 -14.43 -13.87 -1.62
N LEU A 83 -14.57 -13.49 -0.36
CA LEU A 83 -14.40 -12.14 0.16
C LEU A 83 -13.29 -12.16 1.21
N GLN A 84 -12.37 -11.20 1.14
CA GLN A 84 -11.28 -11.06 2.11
C GLN A 84 -11.23 -9.63 2.63
N VAL A 85 -11.20 -9.49 3.96
CA VAL A 85 -11.00 -8.22 4.65
C VAL A 85 -9.56 -8.16 5.14
N SER A 86 -8.87 -7.08 4.81
CA SER A 86 -7.46 -6.85 5.16
C SER A 86 -7.25 -5.45 5.74
N THR A 87 -6.12 -5.25 6.40
CA THR A 87 -5.60 -3.92 6.76
C THR A 87 -4.21 -3.74 6.19
N GLY A 88 -3.89 -2.52 5.77
CA GLY A 88 -2.60 -2.16 5.21
C GLY A 88 -1.97 -1.02 6.00
N ALA A 89 -0.65 -1.03 6.11
CA ALA A 89 0.09 0.11 6.63
C ALA A 89 1.45 0.22 5.93
N SER A 90 1.89 1.45 5.65
CA SER A 90 3.22 1.74 5.16
C SER A 90 3.77 3.07 5.66
N VAL A 91 5.09 3.16 5.64
CA VAL A 91 5.86 4.38 5.76
C VAL A 91 6.70 4.52 4.50
N HIS A 92 6.66 5.70 3.88
CA HIS A 92 7.52 6.07 2.78
C HIS A 92 8.34 7.30 3.17
N ALA A 93 9.65 7.26 2.97
CA ALA A 93 10.55 8.37 3.25
C ALA A 93 11.28 8.78 1.97
N ARG A 94 11.35 10.09 1.73
CA ARG A 94 12.21 10.69 0.70
C ARG A 94 13.52 11.13 1.34
N LEU A 95 14.63 10.81 0.69
CA LEU A 95 15.98 11.02 1.17
C LEU A 95 16.75 11.91 0.19
N ASP A 96 17.57 12.80 0.74
CA ASP A 96 18.62 13.53 0.02
C ASP A 96 19.97 12.82 0.25
N PRO A 97 20.47 12.03 -0.73
CA PRO A 97 21.70 11.29 -0.55
C PRO A 97 22.97 12.14 -0.74
N ASP A 98 22.89 13.35 -1.29
CA ASP A 98 24.08 14.07 -1.78
C ASP A 98 24.90 14.75 -0.67
N ARG A 99 24.35 14.85 0.55
CA ARG A 99 25.04 15.56 1.66
C ARG A 99 25.02 14.84 3.01
N SER A 100 23.94 14.17 3.39
CA SER A 100 23.85 13.58 4.74
C SER A 100 22.85 12.42 4.93
N ILE A 101 22.29 11.86 3.84
CA ILE A 101 21.11 10.97 3.92
C ILE A 101 20.06 11.61 4.85
N SER A 102 19.75 12.88 4.59
CA SER A 102 18.72 13.57 5.36
C SER A 102 17.34 13.14 4.86
N VAL A 103 16.45 12.86 5.79
CA VAL A 103 15.04 12.61 5.49
C VAL A 103 14.40 13.94 5.13
N GLN A 104 13.97 14.09 3.87
CA GLN A 104 13.25 15.27 3.39
C GLN A 104 11.77 15.22 3.78
N SER A 105 11.15 14.04 3.69
CA SER A 105 9.76 13.89 4.14
C SER A 105 9.45 12.45 4.46
N VAL A 106 8.42 12.26 5.27
CA VAL A 106 7.87 10.97 5.64
C VAL A 106 6.37 10.98 5.41
N GLU A 107 5.89 9.98 4.71
CA GLU A 107 4.48 9.72 4.48
C GLU A 107 4.09 8.43 5.20
N PHE A 108 3.03 8.50 6.00
CA PHE A 108 2.41 7.35 6.66
C PHE A 108 1.08 7.08 5.97
N THR A 109 0.85 5.85 5.55
CA THR A 109 -0.42 5.45 4.92
C THR A 109 -0.99 4.25 5.66
N ILE A 110 -2.28 4.30 5.98
CA ILE A 110 -3.03 3.22 6.62
C ILE A 110 -4.29 2.97 5.81
N ASP A 111 -4.46 1.74 5.34
CA ASP A 111 -5.72 1.23 4.82
C ASP A 111 -6.44 0.47 5.94
N PHE A 112 -7.47 1.09 6.54
CA PHE A 112 -8.18 0.53 7.69
C PHE A 112 -8.95 -0.74 7.33
N PHE A 113 -9.62 -0.72 6.17
CA PHE A 113 -10.46 -1.83 5.70
C PHE A 113 -10.33 -1.97 4.19
N LEU A 114 -9.53 -2.93 3.75
CA LEU A 114 -9.49 -3.38 2.35
C LEU A 114 -10.41 -4.58 2.21
N ILE A 115 -11.41 -4.47 1.33
CA ILE A 115 -12.36 -5.51 1.00
C ILE A 115 -12.06 -5.98 -0.42
N ASP A 116 -11.55 -7.20 -0.52
CA ASP A 116 -11.29 -7.88 -1.78
C ASP A 116 -12.41 -8.86 -2.08
N ILE A 117 -12.92 -8.86 -3.31
CA ILE A 117 -13.93 -9.82 -3.80
C ILE A 117 -13.39 -10.48 -5.06
N ALA A 118 -13.37 -11.81 -5.07
CA ALA A 118 -13.02 -12.60 -6.25
C ALA A 118 -14.29 -12.97 -7.04
N TRP A 119 -14.53 -12.29 -8.16
CA TRP A 119 -15.70 -12.52 -9.03
C TRP A 119 -15.53 -13.74 -9.92
N SER A 120 -14.29 -14.04 -10.29
CA SER A 120 -13.93 -15.22 -11.07
C SER A 120 -12.50 -15.65 -10.72
N ARG A 121 -11.97 -16.65 -11.43
CA ARG A 121 -10.56 -17.06 -11.30
C ARG A 121 -9.59 -15.89 -11.53
N ASP A 122 -9.94 -15.00 -12.46
CA ASP A 122 -9.02 -13.98 -12.97
C ASP A 122 -9.47 -12.55 -12.67
N LEU A 123 -10.74 -12.32 -12.30
CA LEU A 123 -11.27 -10.99 -12.03
C LEU A 123 -11.56 -10.80 -10.54
N ARG A 124 -11.03 -9.71 -9.98
CA ARG A 124 -11.20 -9.29 -8.59
C ARG A 124 -11.50 -7.81 -8.51
N THR A 125 -12.10 -7.38 -7.41
CA THR A 125 -12.16 -5.96 -7.04
C THR A 125 -11.64 -5.78 -5.63
N ARG A 126 -10.98 -4.65 -5.40
CA ARG A 126 -10.57 -4.16 -4.08
C ARG A 126 -11.28 -2.84 -3.82
N THR A 127 -11.87 -2.67 -2.66
CA THR A 127 -12.34 -1.37 -2.19
C THR A 127 -11.89 -1.14 -0.75
N GLY A 128 -11.77 0.10 -0.32
CA GLY A 128 -11.42 0.34 1.07
C GLY A 128 -11.39 1.79 1.48
N LEU A 129 -11.17 1.98 2.77
CA LEU A 129 -10.99 3.28 3.41
C LEU A 129 -9.55 3.38 3.92
N GLY A 130 -8.94 4.54 3.73
CA GLY A 130 -7.59 4.78 4.23
C GLY A 130 -7.33 6.23 4.60
N HIS A 131 -6.17 6.42 5.22
CA HIS A 131 -5.64 7.69 5.64
C HIS A 131 -4.17 7.78 5.25
N THR A 132 -3.76 8.92 4.68
CA THR A 132 -2.37 9.28 4.45
C THR A 132 -2.05 10.53 5.24
N SER A 133 -0.92 10.56 5.95
CA SER A 133 -0.36 11.75 6.57
C SER A 133 1.08 11.95 6.11
N HIS A 134 1.37 13.13 5.58
CA HIS A 134 2.69 13.52 5.12
C HIS A 134 3.27 14.59 6.05
N HIS A 135 4.54 14.40 6.41
CA HIS A 135 5.30 15.27 7.29
C HIS A 135 6.65 15.60 6.68
N LEU A 136 7.05 16.85 6.80
CA LEU A 136 8.41 17.28 6.54
C LEU A 136 9.41 16.72 7.57
N GLY A 137 10.62 16.43 7.10
CA GLY A 137 11.71 16.04 7.99
C GLY A 137 12.19 17.20 8.87
N ASP A 138 12.66 16.87 10.07
CA ASP A 138 13.24 17.86 10.99
C ASP A 138 14.55 18.44 10.43
N GLY A 139 14.78 19.74 10.61
CA GLY A 139 16.06 20.38 10.32
C GLY A 139 16.35 20.61 8.83
N LEU A 140 15.33 20.61 7.98
CA LEU A 140 15.50 20.99 6.58
C LEU A 140 15.88 22.47 6.44
N PRO A 141 16.80 22.82 5.51
CA PRO A 141 17.06 24.22 5.19
C PRO A 141 15.80 24.93 4.72
N ASP A 142 15.62 26.20 5.10
CA ASP A 142 14.45 27.02 4.69
C ASP A 142 14.22 27.03 3.17
N SER A 143 15.29 26.89 2.37
CA SER A 143 15.21 26.80 0.91
C SER A 143 14.48 25.55 0.39
N VAL A 144 14.45 24.46 1.17
CA VAL A 144 13.73 23.23 0.85
C VAL A 144 12.28 23.31 1.37
N VAL A 145 12.07 23.97 2.51
CA VAL A 145 10.75 24.16 3.13
C VAL A 145 9.82 25.04 2.28
N ALA A 146 10.38 25.98 1.52
CA ALA A 146 9.61 26.97 0.75
C ALA A 146 8.64 26.42 -0.32
N GLY A 147 8.65 25.11 -0.61
CA GLY A 147 7.78 24.49 -1.62
C GLY A 147 7.11 23.18 -1.21
N VAL A 148 7.25 22.74 0.04
CA VAL A 148 6.71 21.47 0.52
C VAL A 148 5.73 21.75 1.67
N ILE A 149 4.58 21.10 1.64
CA ILE A 149 3.47 21.36 2.57
C ILE A 149 3.08 20.04 3.23
N ASP A 150 3.01 20.04 4.56
CA ASP A 150 2.41 18.94 5.31
C ASP A 150 0.95 18.75 4.87
N TYR A 151 0.55 17.50 4.68
CA TYR A 151 -0.83 17.22 4.32
C TYR A 151 -1.37 15.98 5.00
N SER A 152 -2.68 15.93 5.12
CA SER A 152 -3.39 14.70 5.49
C SER A 152 -4.54 14.46 4.53
N ARG A 153 -4.80 13.18 4.25
CA ARG A 153 -5.78 12.74 3.27
C ARG A 153 -6.52 11.51 3.77
N ASP A 154 -7.82 11.64 3.96
CA ASP A 154 -8.74 10.52 4.09
C ASP A 154 -9.32 10.18 2.72
N TYR A 155 -9.37 8.89 2.40
CA TYR A 155 -9.80 8.45 1.07
C TYR A 155 -10.61 7.15 1.06
N VAL A 156 -11.37 7.00 -0.02
CA VAL A 156 -11.98 5.74 -0.45
C VAL A 156 -11.28 5.29 -1.72
N VAL A 157 -10.94 4.00 -1.80
CA VAL A 157 -10.36 3.39 -3.01
C VAL A 157 -11.32 2.38 -3.61
N PHE A 158 -11.33 2.30 -4.94
CA PHE A 158 -11.95 1.23 -5.70
C PHE A 158 -11.05 0.83 -6.86
N THR A 159 -10.69 -0.44 -6.94
CA THR A 159 -9.78 -0.99 -7.95
C THR A 159 -10.33 -2.29 -8.50
N ILE A 160 -10.31 -2.41 -9.82
CA ILE A 160 -10.54 -3.66 -10.54
C ILE A 160 -9.18 -4.28 -10.85
N VAL A 161 -9.04 -5.57 -10.58
CA VAL A 161 -7.79 -6.31 -10.78
C VAL A 161 -8.06 -7.53 -11.65
N ARG A 162 -7.27 -7.68 -12.71
CA ARG A 162 -7.27 -8.87 -13.56
C ARG A 162 -5.94 -9.60 -13.41
N THR A 163 -5.97 -10.82 -12.90
CA THR A 163 -4.80 -11.71 -12.87
C THR A 163 -4.52 -12.22 -14.27
N LEU A 164 -3.23 -12.33 -14.61
CA LEU A 164 -2.72 -12.77 -15.90
C LEU A 164 -1.77 -13.96 -15.68
N PRO A 165 -2.32 -15.19 -15.57
CA PRO A 165 -1.54 -16.37 -15.21
C PRO A 165 -0.36 -16.66 -16.17
N GLU A 166 -0.52 -16.33 -17.45
CA GLU A 166 0.44 -16.61 -18.52
C GLU A 166 1.77 -15.87 -18.33
N VAL A 167 1.73 -14.71 -17.67
CA VAL A 167 2.89 -13.84 -17.40
C VAL A 167 3.18 -13.71 -15.91
N GLY A 168 2.53 -14.53 -15.07
CA GLY A 168 2.69 -14.47 -13.61
C GLY A 168 2.38 -13.08 -13.04
N GLY A 169 1.40 -12.38 -13.62
CA GLY A 169 1.19 -10.95 -13.41
C GLY A 169 -0.25 -10.55 -13.13
N GLN A 170 -0.48 -9.24 -13.14
CA GLN A 170 -1.81 -8.63 -13.03
C GLN A 170 -1.86 -7.27 -13.75
N ALA A 171 -3.02 -6.96 -14.30
CA ALA A 171 -3.41 -5.62 -14.72
C ALA A 171 -4.43 -5.07 -13.74
N TYR A 172 -4.41 -3.77 -13.50
CA TYR A 172 -5.34 -3.13 -12.59
C TYR A 172 -5.72 -1.73 -13.06
N GLY A 173 -6.90 -1.28 -12.64
CA GLY A 173 -7.40 0.05 -12.89
C GLY A 173 -8.34 0.45 -11.77
N GLY A 174 -8.24 1.69 -11.29
CA GLY A 174 -8.98 2.12 -10.12
C GLY A 174 -9.06 3.63 -9.97
N VAL A 175 -9.80 4.02 -8.96
CA VAL A 175 -10.00 5.41 -8.55
C VAL A 175 -9.81 5.51 -7.04
N ASN A 176 -9.18 6.59 -6.62
CA ASN A 176 -9.08 7.01 -5.24
C ASN A 176 -9.81 8.35 -5.10
N TYR A 177 -10.76 8.42 -4.17
CA TYR A 177 -11.55 9.59 -3.84
C TYR A 177 -11.19 10.10 -2.44
N ALA A 178 -10.51 11.24 -2.38
CA ALA A 178 -10.04 11.92 -1.18
C ALA A 178 -11.15 12.78 -0.54
N TYR A 179 -12.04 12.20 0.27
CA TYR A 179 -13.14 12.95 0.87
C TYR A 179 -12.71 13.93 1.98
N GLY A 180 -11.51 13.76 2.53
CA GLY A 180 -10.87 14.75 3.38
C GLY A 180 -9.45 14.96 2.86
N LEU A 181 -9.13 16.16 2.37
CA LEU A 181 -7.77 16.54 2.01
C LEU A 181 -7.46 17.89 2.64
N VAL A 182 -6.48 17.90 3.55
CA VAL A 182 -6.07 19.10 4.29
C VAL A 182 -4.63 19.40 3.91
N VAL A 183 -4.46 20.45 3.10
CA VAL A 183 -3.14 21.01 2.69
C VAL A 183 -3.14 22.48 3.11
N GLY A 184 -3.18 22.74 4.41
CA GLY A 184 -3.44 24.08 4.99
C GLY A 184 -4.85 24.66 4.71
N ARG A 185 -5.57 24.15 3.71
CA ARG A 185 -6.99 24.41 3.38
C ARG A 185 -7.64 23.18 2.71
N PRO A 186 -8.98 23.06 2.72
CA PRO A 186 -9.70 22.04 1.95
C PRO A 186 -9.53 22.24 0.43
N LEU A 187 -9.51 21.15 -0.34
CA LEU A 187 -9.41 21.18 -1.82
C LEU A 187 -10.70 20.65 -2.49
N ASP A 188 -11.07 21.25 -3.62
CA ASP A 188 -12.32 20.98 -4.36
C ASP A 188 -12.28 19.75 -5.29
N LYS A 189 -11.09 19.19 -5.59
CA LYS A 189 -10.93 18.09 -6.56
C LYS A 189 -10.21 16.87 -5.96
N PRO A 190 -10.97 15.87 -5.48
CA PRO A 190 -10.41 14.77 -4.71
C PRO A 190 -10.15 13.48 -5.49
N LEU A 191 -10.13 13.48 -6.83
CA LEU A 191 -10.08 12.23 -7.59
C LEU A 191 -8.70 11.96 -8.18
N THR A 192 -8.15 10.80 -7.83
CA THR A 192 -6.97 10.22 -8.49
C THR A 192 -7.39 8.99 -9.27
N GLY A 193 -7.17 9.00 -10.58
CA GLY A 193 -7.31 7.81 -11.42
C GLY A 193 -5.99 7.06 -11.51
N GLN A 194 -6.02 5.73 -11.53
CA GLN A 194 -4.83 4.90 -11.65
C GLN A 194 -5.08 3.72 -12.57
N PHE A 195 -4.09 3.36 -13.37
CA PHE A 195 -4.04 2.07 -14.04
C PHE A 195 -2.61 1.59 -14.17
N GLY A 196 -2.44 0.27 -14.13
CA GLY A 196 -1.12 -0.31 -14.21
C GLY A 196 -1.12 -1.77 -14.57
N PHE A 197 0.08 -2.26 -14.78
CA PHE A 197 0.38 -3.64 -15.14
C PHE A 197 1.67 -4.03 -14.43
N SER A 198 1.72 -5.24 -13.91
CA SER A 198 2.94 -5.83 -13.37
C SER A 198 3.02 -7.31 -13.70
N ALA A 199 4.20 -7.78 -14.06
CA ALA A 199 4.51 -9.18 -14.32
C ALA A 199 5.77 -9.58 -13.55
N SER A 200 5.89 -10.88 -13.27
CA SER A 200 7.06 -11.44 -12.62
C SER A 200 7.44 -12.78 -13.24
N ALA A 201 8.74 -13.03 -13.34
CA ALA A 201 9.30 -14.27 -13.86
C ALA A 201 10.37 -14.78 -12.88
N PRO A 202 10.34 -16.07 -12.49
CA PRO A 202 11.38 -16.64 -11.64
C PRO A 202 12.71 -16.65 -12.40
N LEU A 203 13.76 -16.11 -11.78
CA LEU A 203 15.15 -16.27 -12.24
C LEU A 203 15.79 -17.51 -11.62
N THR A 204 15.48 -17.76 -10.35
CA THR A 204 15.92 -18.95 -9.58
C THR A 204 14.80 -19.40 -8.65
N ALA A 205 15.04 -20.41 -7.81
CA ALA A 205 14.08 -20.85 -6.79
C ALA A 205 13.79 -19.79 -5.71
N VAL A 206 14.66 -18.79 -5.54
CA VAL A 206 14.54 -17.76 -4.49
C VAL A 206 14.52 -16.34 -5.05
N LEU A 207 14.79 -16.16 -6.35
CA LEU A 207 14.88 -14.86 -7.00
C LEU A 207 13.90 -14.79 -8.16
N SER A 208 13.15 -13.69 -8.25
CA SER A 208 12.29 -13.39 -9.38
C SER A 208 12.64 -12.01 -9.95
N LEU A 209 12.59 -11.89 -11.26
CA LEU A 209 12.60 -10.60 -11.94
C LEU A 209 11.15 -10.10 -12.02
N TYR A 210 10.94 -8.82 -11.74
CA TYR A 210 9.64 -8.19 -11.96
C TYR A 210 9.79 -6.98 -12.87
N GLY A 211 8.70 -6.66 -13.56
CA GLY A 211 8.59 -5.44 -14.35
C GLY A 211 7.15 -4.96 -14.35
N GLY A 212 6.95 -3.66 -14.46
CA GLY A 212 5.62 -3.10 -14.48
C GLY A 212 5.60 -1.63 -14.85
N VAL A 213 4.40 -1.15 -15.13
CA VAL A 213 4.09 0.25 -15.46
C VAL A 213 2.89 0.64 -14.63
N ASP A 214 2.97 1.81 -13.98
CA ASP A 214 1.88 2.42 -13.24
C ASP A 214 1.70 3.85 -13.72
N LEU A 215 0.46 4.24 -14.01
CA LEU A 215 0.09 5.55 -14.51
C LEU A 215 -1.00 6.14 -13.62
N LYS A 216 -0.71 7.30 -13.03
CA LYS A 216 -1.59 8.02 -12.12
C LYS A 216 -1.97 9.39 -12.65
N PHE A 217 -3.25 9.72 -12.56
CA PHE A 217 -3.84 10.98 -12.98
C PHE A 217 -4.39 11.67 -11.74
N ARG A 218 -3.63 12.66 -11.25
CA ARG A 218 -3.85 13.35 -9.98
C ARG A 218 -4.47 14.71 -10.23
N GLN A 219 -5.75 14.89 -9.88
CA GLN A 219 -6.41 16.20 -9.98
C GLN A 219 -6.08 17.14 -8.81
N ASP A 220 -5.65 16.57 -7.68
CA ASP A 220 -5.27 17.25 -6.44
C ASP A 220 -3.99 18.09 -6.56
N LEU A 221 -3.15 17.82 -7.57
CA LEU A 221 -1.94 18.59 -7.88
C LEU A 221 -2.18 19.84 -8.74
N SER A 222 -3.43 20.14 -9.11
CA SER A 222 -3.78 21.37 -9.83
C SER A 222 -3.94 22.54 -8.84
N TYR A 223 -2.82 23.00 -8.28
CA TYR A 223 -2.76 24.15 -7.36
C TYR A 223 -2.28 25.42 -8.05
#